data_AF-A0A6J4PSS9-F1
#
_entry.id   AF-A0A6J4PSS9-F1
#
_cell.length_a   1.000
_cell.length_b   1.000
_cell.length_c   1.000
_cell.angle_alpha   90.00
_cell.angle_beta   90.00
_cell.angle_gamma   90.00
#
_symmetry.space_group_name_H-M   'P 1'
#
loop_
_entity.id
_entity.type
_entity.pdbx_description
1 polymer ?
#
loop_
_entity_poly.entity_id
_entity_poly.type
_entity_poly.pdbx_seq_one_letter_code
_entity_poly.pdbx_strand_id
1 'polypeptide(L)'
;MCQRRTTIETQAKSDGLRLLRTIDATQAHGLEGTRVDPNRAAHDAGLDVDDVGSDRYHRALEYLLEEGALEGDDHTAFDVGEEHPHGYALYFFTRRAVKLLEG
;
A
#
# COMPACT_ATOMS: atom_id res chain seq x y z
N MET A 1 -1.40 26.83 12.65
CA MET A 1 -1.71 25.41 12.93
C MET A 1 -1.16 24.57 11.77
N CYS A 2 0.09 24.09 11.81
CA CYS A 2 0.70 23.34 10.68
C CYS A 2 1.38 22.02 11.05
N GLN A 3 1.64 21.73 12.33
CA GLN A 3 2.42 20.55 12.72
C GLN A 3 1.69 19.21 12.58
N ARG A 4 0.36 19.18 12.56
CA ARG A 4 -0.39 17.92 12.49
C ARG A 4 -0.39 17.29 11.09
N ARG A 5 -0.41 18.10 10.02
CA ARG A 5 -0.42 17.59 8.63
C ARG A 5 0.91 16.94 8.26
N THR A 6 2.03 17.55 8.64
CA THR A 6 3.37 17.01 8.35
C THR A 6 3.63 15.65 9.02
N THR A 7 3.09 15.45 10.23
CA THR A 7 3.26 14.17 10.95
C THR A 7 2.45 13.06 10.31
N ILE A 8 1.23 13.36 9.84
CA ILE A 8 0.36 12.40 9.17
C ILE A 8 0.98 11.93 7.85
N GLU A 9 1.50 12.85 7.04
CA GLU A 9 2.17 12.52 5.76
C GLU A 9 3.47 11.73 6.00
N THR A 10 4.27 12.12 6.99
CA THR A 10 5.50 11.39 7.34
C THR A 10 5.18 9.97 7.82
N GLN A 11 4.11 9.83 8.60
CA GLN A 11 3.64 8.52 9.07
C GLN A 11 3.13 7.67 7.91
N ALA A 12 2.33 8.23 7.00
CA ALA A 12 1.86 7.55 5.80
C ALA A 12 3.02 7.02 4.94
N LYS A 13 4.07 7.83 4.75
CA LYS A 13 5.29 7.39 4.06
C LYS A 13 6.00 6.25 4.79
N SER A 14 6.18 6.37 6.11
CA SER A 14 6.84 5.33 6.91
C SER A 14 6.06 4.01 6.89
N ASP A 15 4.73 4.09 7.04
CA ASP A 15 3.84 2.94 7.03
C ASP A 15 3.75 2.35 5.60
N GLY A 16 3.72 3.18 4.56
CA GLY A 16 3.79 2.76 3.16
C GLY A 16 5.08 2.01 2.83
N LEU A 17 6.24 2.51 3.23
CA LEU A 17 7.52 1.80 3.03
C LEU A 17 7.62 0.53 3.88
N ARG A 18 6.97 0.47 5.03
CA ARG A 18 6.89 -0.75 5.84
C ARG A 18 6.02 -1.79 5.17
N LEU A 19 4.84 -1.39 4.67
CA LEU A 19 3.94 -2.23 3.90
C LEU A 19 4.65 -2.77 2.65
N LEU A 20 5.32 -1.91 1.90
CA LEU A 20 6.04 -2.28 0.68
C LEU A 20 7.16 -3.31 0.94
N ARG A 21 7.91 -3.13 2.03
CA ARG A 21 8.92 -4.12 2.46
C ARG A 21 8.31 -5.47 2.82
N THR A 22 7.16 -5.48 3.49
CA THR A 22 6.47 -6.73 3.81
C THR A 22 5.95 -7.40 2.54
N ILE A 23 5.35 -6.64 1.62
CA ILE A 23 4.90 -7.14 0.31
C ILE A 23 6.07 -7.76 -0.46
N ASP A 24 7.20 -7.06 -0.51
CA ASP A 24 8.40 -7.55 -1.18
C ASP A 24 8.96 -8.81 -0.52
N ALA A 25 9.07 -8.82 0.80
CA ALA A 25 9.63 -9.95 1.55
C ALA A 25 8.76 -11.22 1.51
N THR A 26 7.43 -11.08 1.34
CA THR A 26 6.47 -12.20 1.44
C THR A 26 5.87 -12.63 0.10
N GLN A 27 5.82 -11.74 -0.89
CA GLN A 27 5.07 -11.96 -2.13
C GLN A 27 5.87 -11.60 -3.39
N ALA A 28 6.37 -10.37 -3.50
CA ALA A 28 6.98 -9.89 -4.76
C ALA A 28 8.44 -10.34 -4.94
N HIS A 29 9.21 -10.47 -3.88
CA HIS A 29 10.63 -10.86 -3.90
C HIS A 29 11.49 -10.08 -4.92
N GLY A 30 11.21 -8.78 -5.10
CA GLY A 30 11.87 -7.91 -6.06
C GLY A 30 11.42 -8.09 -7.51
N LEU A 31 10.43 -8.94 -7.78
CA LEU A 31 9.95 -9.24 -9.13
C LEU A 31 8.82 -8.28 -9.54
N GLU A 32 9.13 -7.44 -10.51
CA GLU A 32 8.17 -6.56 -11.17
C GLU A 32 7.06 -7.36 -11.88
N GLY A 33 5.83 -6.85 -11.83
CA GLY A 33 4.63 -7.47 -12.41
C GLY A 33 4.05 -8.61 -11.57
N THR A 34 4.61 -8.87 -10.38
CA THR A 34 4.03 -9.84 -9.44
C THR A 34 2.72 -9.29 -8.89
N ARG A 35 1.68 -10.12 -8.94
CA ARG A 35 0.42 -9.83 -8.26
C ARG A 35 0.61 -10.00 -6.76
N VAL A 36 0.30 -8.95 -6.02
CA VAL A 36 0.42 -8.88 -4.58
C VAL A 36 -0.92 -8.51 -3.95
N ASP A 37 -1.14 -9.02 -2.75
CA ASP A 37 -2.25 -8.74 -1.86
C ASP A 37 -1.73 -7.84 -0.72
N PRO A 38 -1.98 -6.52 -0.78
CA PRO A 38 -1.55 -5.59 0.26
C PRO A 38 -2.30 -5.78 1.57
N ASN A 39 -3.52 -6.36 1.57
CA ASN A 39 -4.28 -6.58 2.78
C ASN A 39 -3.60 -7.66 3.64
N ARG A 40 -3.23 -8.77 3.01
CA ARG A 40 -2.42 -9.81 3.66
C ARG A 40 -1.09 -9.27 4.18
N ALA A 41 -0.40 -8.45 3.40
CA ALA A 41 0.86 -7.86 3.84
C ALA A 41 0.69 -6.81 4.95
N ALA A 42 -0.45 -6.10 5.01
CA ALA A 42 -0.76 -5.17 6.08
C ALA A 42 -0.96 -5.88 7.42
N HIS A 43 -1.58 -7.07 7.39
CA HIS A 43 -1.66 -7.95 8.54
C HIS A 43 -0.28 -8.33 9.07
N ASP A 44 0.59 -8.82 8.18
CA ASP A 44 1.98 -9.20 8.54
C ASP A 44 2.83 -7.98 8.96
N ALA A 45 2.54 -6.79 8.43
CA ALA A 45 3.20 -5.55 8.82
C ALA A 45 2.69 -4.98 10.15
N GLY A 46 1.60 -5.52 10.72
CA GLY A 46 0.93 -4.98 11.91
C GLY A 46 0.30 -3.61 11.65
N LEU A 47 -0.17 -3.37 10.42
CA LEU A 47 -0.94 -2.18 10.04
C LEU A 47 -2.46 -2.41 10.12
N ASP A 48 -2.87 -3.69 10.23
CA ASP A 48 -4.24 -4.18 10.37
C ASP A 48 -4.65 -4.42 11.83
N VAL A 49 -4.07 -3.67 12.77
CA VAL A 49 -4.43 -3.78 14.19
C VAL A 49 -5.74 -3.02 14.38
N ASP A 50 -6.84 -3.77 14.47
CA ASP A 50 -8.19 -3.39 14.95
C ASP A 50 -9.27 -3.02 13.91
N ASP A 51 -8.97 -2.89 12.60
CA ASP A 51 -10.02 -2.76 11.57
C ASP A 51 -9.48 -3.06 10.17
N VAL A 52 -10.20 -3.87 9.39
CA VAL A 52 -9.90 -4.11 7.97
C VAL A 52 -10.15 -2.80 7.24
N GLY A 53 -9.12 -1.97 7.13
CA GLY A 53 -9.24 -0.59 6.66
C GLY A 53 -8.87 0.48 7.69
N SER A 54 -7.93 0.21 8.59
CA SER A 54 -7.38 1.26 9.46
C SER A 54 -6.94 2.49 8.65
N ASP A 55 -7.20 3.70 9.17
CA ASP A 55 -6.81 4.98 8.53
C ASP A 55 -5.31 5.02 8.17
N ARG A 56 -4.49 4.24 8.89
CA ARG A 56 -3.06 4.03 8.61
C ARG A 56 -2.81 3.14 7.40
N TYR A 57 -3.51 2.02 7.26
CA TYR A 57 -3.43 1.18 6.08
C TYR A 57 -3.86 1.94 4.82
N HIS A 58 -4.98 2.66 4.87
CA HIS A 58 -5.47 3.42 3.72
C HIS A 58 -4.48 4.50 3.28
N ARG A 59 -3.91 5.27 4.22
CA ARG A 59 -2.88 6.27 3.90
C ARG A 59 -1.58 5.65 3.38
N ALA A 60 -1.18 4.50 3.92
CA ALA A 60 0.00 3.78 3.45
C ALA A 60 -0.20 3.28 2.02
N LEU A 61 -1.37 2.73 1.71
CA LEU A 61 -1.73 2.27 0.38
C LEU A 61 -1.83 3.44 -0.62
N GLU A 62 -2.51 4.52 -0.23
CA GLU A 62 -2.61 5.76 -1.02
C GLU A 62 -1.23 6.29 -1.40
N TYR A 63 -0.31 6.41 -0.43
CA TYR A 63 1.07 6.83 -0.69
C TYR A 63 1.78 5.93 -1.73
N LEU A 64 1.59 4.60 -1.65
CA LEU A 64 2.19 3.67 -2.61
C LEU A 64 1.58 3.79 -4.00
N LEU A 65 0.29 4.07 -4.11
CA LEU A 65 -0.40 4.32 -5.37
C LEU A 65 0.03 5.64 -5.99
N GLU A 66 0.09 6.72 -5.20
CA GLU A 66 0.57 8.04 -5.62
C GLU A 66 2.02 8.00 -6.13
N GLU A 67 2.88 7.24 -5.46
CA GLU A 67 4.26 7.03 -5.90
C GLU A 67 4.38 6.09 -7.10
N GLY A 68 3.29 5.42 -7.52
CA GLY A 68 3.26 4.44 -8.60
C GLY A 68 3.96 3.13 -8.27
N ALA A 69 4.16 2.82 -6.98
CA ALA A 69 4.77 1.59 -6.50
C ALA A 69 3.87 0.37 -6.71
N LEU A 70 2.56 0.59 -6.61
CA LEU A 70 1.53 -0.40 -6.84
C LEU A 70 0.62 0.09 -7.95
N GLU A 71 0.20 -0.82 -8.82
CA GLU A 71 -0.79 -0.56 -9.86
C GLU A 71 -1.99 -1.47 -9.63
N GLY A 72 -3.21 -0.93 -9.60
CA GLY A 72 -4.42 -1.74 -9.38
C GLY A 72 -4.58 -2.79 -10.48
N ASP A 73 -4.90 -4.03 -10.13
CA ASP A 73 -5.31 -5.01 -11.13
C ASP A 73 -6.78 -4.74 -11.49
N ASP A 74 -7.01 -4.08 -12.63
CA ASP A 74 -8.35 -3.76 -13.18
C ASP A 74 -9.28 -4.99 -13.23
N HIS A 75 -8.74 -6.21 -13.32
CA HIS A 75 -9.53 -7.45 -13.30
C HIS A 75 -10.05 -7.82 -11.91
N THR A 76 -9.54 -7.18 -10.86
CA THR A 76 -9.97 -7.34 -9.46
C THR A 76 -10.58 -6.06 -8.89
N ALA A 77 -10.90 -5.09 -9.76
CA ALA A 77 -11.65 -3.92 -9.38
C ALA A 77 -12.99 -4.36 -8.77
N PHE A 78 -13.19 -4.07 -7.50
CA PHE A 78 -14.51 -4.19 -6.92
C PHE A 78 -15.34 -2.96 -7.36
N ASP A 79 -16.52 -3.17 -7.93
CA ASP A 79 -17.55 -2.14 -8.10
C ASP A 79 -18.04 -1.73 -6.71
N VAL A 80 -17.26 -0.93 -5.98
CA VAL A 80 -17.64 -0.38 -4.69
C VAL A 80 -17.81 1.12 -4.90
N GLY A 81 -19.04 1.58 -4.74
CA GLY A 81 -19.43 2.98 -4.94
C GLY A 81 -18.59 3.97 -4.12
N GLU A 82 -18.74 5.23 -4.50
CA GLU A 82 -18.05 6.51 -4.18
C GLU A 82 -17.33 6.71 -2.83
N GLU A 83 -17.38 5.79 -1.87
CA GLU A 83 -16.90 5.96 -0.50
C GLU A 83 -15.53 5.28 -0.23
N HIS A 84 -15.03 4.41 -1.11
CA HIS A 84 -13.72 3.75 -0.95
C HIS A 84 -12.93 3.75 -2.28
N PRO A 85 -11.97 4.67 -2.50
CA PRO A 85 -11.42 4.91 -3.83
C PRO A 85 -10.54 3.77 -4.38
N HIS A 86 -10.12 2.78 -3.57
CA HIS A 86 -9.14 1.78 -3.98
C HIS A 86 -9.47 0.37 -3.46
N GLY A 87 -10.59 -0.18 -3.93
CA GLY A 87 -10.98 -1.56 -3.70
C GLY A 87 -10.49 -2.49 -4.80
N TYR A 88 -9.17 -2.73 -4.91
CA TYR A 88 -8.65 -3.86 -5.68
C TYR A 88 -8.25 -4.98 -4.72
N ALA A 89 -8.63 -6.22 -5.03
CA ALA A 89 -8.18 -7.37 -4.25
C ALA A 89 -6.67 -7.58 -4.40
N LEU A 90 -6.15 -7.29 -5.59
CA LEU A 90 -4.75 -7.48 -5.95
C LEU A 90 -4.20 -6.24 -6.65
N TYR A 91 -2.91 -6.02 -6.45
CA TYR A 91 -2.15 -4.97 -7.10
C TYR A 91 -0.92 -5.59 -7.78
N PHE A 92 -0.41 -4.95 -8.82
CA PHE A 92 0.85 -5.29 -9.44
C PHE A 92 1.98 -4.54 -8.76
N PHE A 93 3.01 -5.28 -8.37
CA PHE A 93 4.25 -4.72 -7.86
C PHE A 93 5.06 -4.14 -9.01
N THR A 94 5.29 -2.83 -9.03
CA THR A 94 5.95 -2.17 -10.17
C THR A 94 7.45 -2.03 -9.96
N ARG A 95 8.19 -1.67 -11.02
CA ARG A 95 9.61 -1.28 -10.88
C ARG A 95 9.84 -0.13 -9.91
N ARG A 96 8.84 0.73 -9.75
CA ARG A 96 8.91 1.89 -8.88
C ARG A 96 8.88 1.48 -7.40
N ALA A 97 8.20 0.38 -7.07
CA ALA A 97 8.30 -0.22 -5.75
C ALA A 97 9.72 -0.64 -5.41
N VAL A 98 10.42 -1.34 -6.31
CA VAL A 98 11.82 -1.73 -6.10
C VAL A 98 12.69 -0.52 -5.81
N LYS A 99 12.55 0.55 -6.60
CA LYS A 99 13.31 1.80 -6.41
C LYS A 99 13.05 2.47 -5.06
N LEU A 100 11.81 2.45 -4.57
CA LEU A 100 11.46 3.00 -3.26
C LEU A 100 12.05 2.19 -2.10
N LEU A 101 12.30 0.90 -2.31
CA LEU A 101 12.96 0.03 -1.34
C LEU A 101 14.48 0.22 -1.32
N GLU A 102 15.08 0.59 -2.45
CA GLU A 102 16.53 0.83 -2.59
C GLU A 102 16.99 2.17 -1.99
N GLY A 103 16.10 3.17 -1.89
CA GLY A 103 16.35 4.47 -1.22
C GLY A 103 16.89 5.55 -2.14
#